data_AF-A0A1R4A9W4-F1
#
_entry.id   AF-A0A1R4A9W4-F1
#
_cell.length_a   1.000
_cell.length_b   1.000
_cell.length_c   1.000
_cell.angle_alpha   90.00
_cell.angle_beta   90.00
_cell.angle_gamma   90.00
#
_symmetry.space_group_name_H-M   'P 1'
#
loop_
_entity.id
_entity.type
_entity.pdbx_description
1 polymer ?
#
loop_
_entity_poly.entity_id
_entity_poly.type
_entity_poly.pdbx_seq_one_letter_code
_entity_poly.pdbx_strand_id
1 'polypeptide(L)'
;MDATFSACLTQALVAEDKHLLENALKVTDLTAITKTVESLPSALALSLLDNLCNSISISPYRLYSREGWINAILSTHSKYLASDPKGRELLNKLRQTLLNRLSSTECLLRLKGRVDTIVLQSNVHRNNRTLIDKDNEEAFKPHLTYKEGTSGE
;
A
#
# COMPACT_ATOMS: atom_id res chain seq x y z
N MET A 1 7.68 -9.88 28.15
CA MET A 1 6.51 -10.55 27.53
C MET A 1 6.89 -11.47 26.37
N ASP A 2 8.16 -11.45 25.96
CA ASP A 2 8.66 -11.96 24.67
C ASP A 2 8.60 -13.50 24.56
N ALA A 3 8.83 -14.24 25.66
CA ALA A 3 8.85 -15.70 25.66
C ALA A 3 7.46 -16.34 25.44
N THR A 4 6.41 -15.74 26.01
CA THR A 4 5.03 -16.24 25.88
C THR A 4 4.52 -16.08 24.44
N PHE A 5 4.89 -14.98 23.78
CA PHE A 5 4.49 -14.72 22.40
C PHE A 5 5.19 -15.67 21.41
N SER A 6 6.50 -15.92 21.57
CA SER A 6 7.22 -16.89 20.74
C SER A 6 6.66 -18.32 20.88
N ALA A 7 6.33 -18.73 22.11
CA ALA A 7 5.68 -20.02 22.37
C ALA A 7 4.29 -20.12 21.71
N CYS A 8 3.50 -19.06 21.80
CA CYS A 8 2.18 -18.97 21.17
C CYS A 8 2.27 -19.08 19.64
N LEU A 9 3.21 -18.38 19.01
CA LEU A 9 3.45 -18.44 17.56
C LEU A 9 3.90 -19.85 17.12
N THR A 10 4.79 -20.47 17.89
CA THR A 10 5.26 -21.83 17.64
C THR A 10 4.10 -22.82 17.69
N GLN A 11 3.23 -22.71 18.70
CA GLN A 11 2.03 -23.54 18.80
C GLN A 11 1.06 -23.28 17.64
N ALA A 12 0.87 -22.03 17.22
CA ALA A 12 0.06 -21.69 16.04
C ALA A 12 0.53 -22.44 14.78
N LEU A 13 1.84 -22.46 14.57
CA LEU A 13 2.47 -23.09 13.41
C LEU A 13 2.40 -24.62 13.47
N VAL A 14 2.60 -25.21 14.65
CA VAL A 14 2.54 -26.67 14.83
C VAL A 14 1.10 -27.18 14.75
N ALA A 15 0.14 -26.45 15.30
CA ALA A 15 -1.28 -26.81 15.27
C ALA A 15 -1.98 -26.41 13.96
N GLU A 16 -1.27 -25.74 13.04
CA GLU A 16 -1.82 -25.15 11.81
C GLU A 16 -3.05 -24.24 12.04
N ASP A 17 -3.12 -23.60 13.22
CA ASP A 17 -4.20 -22.69 13.57
C ASP A 17 -4.02 -21.35 12.86
N LYS A 18 -4.67 -21.22 11.70
CA LYS A 18 -4.67 -20.01 10.88
C LYS A 18 -5.21 -18.80 11.64
N HIS A 19 -6.20 -18.96 12.52
CA HIS A 19 -6.80 -17.81 13.20
C HIS A 19 -5.84 -17.25 14.27
N LEU A 20 -5.20 -18.12 15.02
CA LEU A 20 -4.20 -17.73 16.02
C LEU A 20 -2.95 -17.14 15.34
N LEU A 21 -2.50 -17.74 14.23
CA LEU A 21 -1.39 -17.23 13.43
C LEU A 21 -1.69 -15.82 12.87
N GLU A 22 -2.89 -15.61 12.33
CA GLU A 22 -3.29 -14.28 11.81
C GLU A 22 -3.33 -13.22 12.90
N ASN A 23 -3.68 -13.57 14.13
CA ASN A 23 -3.63 -12.65 15.26
C ASN A 23 -2.20 -12.36 15.71
N ALA A 24 -1.33 -13.36 15.74
CA ALA A 24 0.08 -13.18 16.07
C ALA A 24 0.80 -12.28 15.03
N LEU A 25 0.46 -12.45 13.74
CA LEU A 25 1.03 -11.68 12.64
C LEU A 25 0.56 -10.21 12.57
N LYS A 26 -0.37 -9.78 13.43
CA LYS A 26 -0.75 -8.36 13.56
C LYS A 26 0.29 -7.54 14.33
N VAL A 27 1.21 -8.19 15.05
CA VAL A 27 2.28 -7.50 15.78
C VAL A 27 3.22 -6.83 14.79
N THR A 28 3.43 -5.52 14.94
CA THR A 28 4.27 -4.68 14.08
C THR A 28 5.58 -4.23 14.74
N ASP A 29 5.78 -4.52 16.03
CA ASP A 29 7.02 -4.18 16.74
C ASP A 29 8.19 -5.00 16.20
N LEU A 30 9.07 -4.34 15.46
CA LEU A 30 10.22 -4.96 14.80
C LEU A 30 11.15 -5.65 15.80
N THR A 31 11.31 -5.12 17.01
CA THR A 31 12.22 -5.69 18.02
C THR A 31 11.68 -7.00 18.60
N ALA A 32 10.36 -7.08 18.79
CA ALA A 32 9.70 -8.31 19.19
C ALA A 32 9.75 -9.34 18.06
N ILE A 33 9.50 -8.92 16.81
CA ILE A 33 9.53 -9.79 15.62
C ILE A 33 10.92 -10.42 15.46
N THR A 34 11.99 -9.63 15.46
CA THR A 34 13.35 -10.17 15.26
C THR A 34 13.73 -11.18 16.33
N LYS A 35 13.52 -10.86 17.61
CA LYS A 35 13.76 -11.79 18.72
C LYS A 35 12.96 -13.09 18.59
N THR A 36 11.70 -13.00 18.18
CA THR A 36 10.86 -14.20 18.02
C THR A 36 11.33 -15.08 16.87
N VAL A 37 11.70 -14.49 15.73
CA VAL A 37 12.23 -15.21 14.57
C VAL A 37 13.60 -15.82 14.86
N GLU A 38 14.45 -15.16 15.64
CA GLU A 38 15.73 -15.70 16.12
C GLU A 38 15.54 -16.92 17.03
N SER A 39 14.52 -16.90 17.89
CA SER A 39 14.18 -18.03 18.76
C SER A 39 13.53 -19.21 18.03
N LEU A 40 13.08 -19.01 16.79
CA LEU A 40 12.29 -19.99 16.04
C LEU A 40 13.20 -21.03 15.35
N PRO A 41 12.87 -22.34 15.42
CA PRO A 41 13.54 -23.35 14.61
C PRO A 41 13.43 -23.09 13.11
N SER A 42 14.50 -23.31 12.34
CA SER A 42 14.54 -22.99 10.90
C SER A 42 13.47 -23.72 10.07
N ALA A 43 13.05 -24.92 10.47
CA ALA A 43 11.95 -25.64 9.83
C ALA A 43 10.59 -24.92 10.00
N LEU A 44 10.33 -24.36 11.18
CA LEU A 44 9.12 -23.59 11.43
C LEU A 44 9.18 -22.22 10.77
N ALA A 45 10.38 -21.63 10.63
CA ALA A 45 10.57 -20.39 9.88
C ALA A 45 10.19 -20.57 8.40
N LEU A 46 10.46 -21.75 7.82
CA LEU A 46 10.07 -22.09 6.46
C LEU A 46 8.55 -22.25 6.32
N SER A 47 7.89 -22.91 7.27
CA SER A 47 6.42 -23.01 7.33
C SER A 47 5.76 -21.63 7.48
N LEU A 48 6.34 -20.77 8.32
CA LEU A 48 5.89 -19.40 8.50
C LEU A 48 6.01 -18.60 7.19
N LEU A 49 7.14 -18.71 6.48
CA LEU A 49 7.34 -18.05 5.19
C LEU A 49 6.33 -18.51 4.13
N ASP A 50 6.00 -19.80 4.06
CA ASP A 50 4.99 -20.30 3.13
C ASP A 50 3.60 -19.72 3.43
N ASN A 51 3.21 -19.71 4.71
CA ASN A 51 1.96 -19.08 5.13
C ASN A 51 1.90 -17.59 4.79
N LEU A 52 3.01 -16.87 4.98
CA LEU A 52 3.13 -15.46 4.59
C LEU A 52 2.96 -15.29 3.07
N CYS A 53 3.67 -16.09 2.26
CA CYS A 53 3.56 -16.08 0.80
C CYS A 53 2.13 -16.38 0.32
N ASN A 54 1.45 -17.36 0.92
CA ASN A 54 0.06 -17.69 0.60
C ASN A 54 -0.88 -16.54 0.97
N SER A 55 -0.69 -15.89 2.12
CA SER A 55 -1.50 -14.75 2.54
C SER A 55 -1.38 -13.54 1.61
N ILE A 56 -0.18 -13.27 1.09
CA ILE A 56 0.09 -12.15 0.15
C ILE A 56 -0.46 -12.45 -1.24
N SER A 57 -0.45 -13.73 -1.64
CA SER A 57 -1.03 -14.17 -2.91
C SER A 57 -2.54 -13.95 -2.94
N ILE A 58 -3.22 -14.20 -1.81
CA ILE A 58 -4.67 -13.95 -1.65
C ILE A 58 -4.97 -12.45 -1.59
N SER A 59 -4.22 -11.70 -0.79
CA SER A 59 -4.47 -10.28 -0.58
C SER A 59 -3.18 -9.46 -0.62
N PRO A 60 -2.97 -8.67 -1.69
CA PRO A 60 -1.84 -7.76 -1.85
C PRO A 60 -1.52 -6.87 -0.66
N TYR A 61 -2.56 -6.31 -0.06
CA TYR A 61 -2.46 -5.29 0.97
C TYR A 61 -1.85 -5.81 2.27
N ARG A 62 -1.88 -7.13 2.48
CA ARG A 62 -1.30 -7.77 3.68
C ARG A 62 0.22 -7.71 3.70
N LEU A 63 0.86 -7.44 2.55
CA LEU A 63 2.32 -7.34 2.45
C LEU A 63 2.87 -6.28 3.41
N TYR A 64 2.27 -5.08 3.45
CA TYR A 64 2.74 -3.99 4.32
C TYR A 64 2.70 -4.35 5.80
N SER A 65 1.62 -5.00 6.26
CA SER A 65 1.53 -5.47 7.65
C SER A 65 2.51 -6.60 7.99
N ARG A 66 3.03 -7.31 6.98
CA ARG A 66 3.82 -8.54 7.13
C ARG A 66 5.28 -8.38 6.71
N GLU A 67 5.67 -7.22 6.18
CA GLU A 67 7.02 -7.00 5.68
C GLU A 67 8.07 -7.17 6.78
N GLY A 68 7.76 -6.73 8.01
CA GLY A 68 8.65 -6.89 9.16
C GLY A 68 8.97 -8.36 9.44
N TRP A 69 7.96 -9.23 9.36
CA TRP A 69 8.11 -10.68 9.52
C TRP A 69 8.93 -11.31 8.40
N ILE A 70 8.64 -10.94 7.15
CA ILE A 70 9.35 -11.45 5.97
C ILE A 70 10.83 -11.05 6.04
N ASN A 71 11.11 -9.77 6.30
CA ASN A 71 12.47 -9.25 6.39
C ASN A 71 13.26 -9.91 7.51
N ALA A 72 12.65 -10.12 8.69
CA ALA A 72 13.30 -10.80 9.81
C ALA A 72 13.61 -12.28 9.49
N ILE A 73 12.70 -13.00 8.83
CA ILE A 73 12.95 -14.39 8.42
C ILE A 73 14.08 -14.46 7.40
N LEU A 74 14.09 -13.55 6.42
CA LEU A 74 15.13 -13.49 5.41
C LEU A 74 16.49 -13.14 6.01
N SER A 75 16.57 -12.20 6.96
CA SER A 75 17.85 -11.84 7.58
C SER A 75 18.40 -12.97 8.44
N THR A 76 17.56 -13.60 9.26
CA THR A 76 17.99 -14.58 10.26
C THR A 76 18.19 -15.98 9.67
N HIS A 77 17.30 -16.44 8.79
CA HIS A 77 17.28 -17.81 8.26
C HIS A 77 17.72 -17.91 6.79
N SER A 78 18.34 -16.86 6.22
CA SER A 78 18.82 -16.82 4.82
C SER A 78 19.63 -18.05 4.40
N LYS A 79 20.60 -18.45 5.21
CA LYS A 79 21.48 -19.59 4.92
C LYS A 79 20.67 -20.89 4.77
N TYR A 80 19.76 -21.14 5.70
CA TYR A 80 18.90 -22.32 5.66
C TYR A 80 17.95 -22.31 4.46
N LEU A 81 17.31 -21.16 4.19
CA LEU A 81 16.41 -20.99 3.05
C LEU A 81 17.11 -21.19 1.70
N ALA A 82 18.38 -20.78 1.60
CA ALA A 82 19.17 -20.95 0.38
C ALA A 82 19.64 -22.41 0.17
N SER A 83 19.90 -23.14 1.26
CA SER A 83 20.32 -24.54 1.20
C SER A 83 19.16 -25.51 0.95
N ASP A 84 17.97 -25.24 1.50
CA ASP A 84 16.81 -26.10 1.35
C ASP A 84 16.10 -25.89 -0.01
N PRO A 85 15.77 -26.96 -0.77
CA PRO A 85 15.04 -26.85 -2.03
C PRO A 85 13.68 -26.14 -1.91
N LYS A 86 12.90 -26.41 -0.86
CA LYS A 86 11.59 -25.76 -0.65
C LYS A 86 11.78 -24.29 -0.29
N GLY A 87 12.81 -23.99 0.51
CA GLY A 87 13.21 -22.60 0.80
C GLY A 87 13.46 -21.80 -0.47
N ARG A 88 14.24 -22.35 -1.42
CA ARG A 88 14.51 -21.72 -2.72
C ARG A 88 13.25 -21.52 -3.58
N GLU A 89 12.32 -22.47 -3.55
CA GLU A 89 11.03 -22.34 -4.25
C GLU A 89 10.20 -21.19 -3.67
N LEU A 90 10.07 -21.12 -2.34
CA LEU A 90 9.36 -20.03 -1.65
C LEU A 90 9.97 -18.66 -1.94
N LEU A 91 11.31 -18.56 -1.94
CA LEU A 91 12.02 -17.33 -2.29
C LEU A 91 11.70 -16.89 -3.73
N ASN A 92 11.66 -17.83 -4.68
CA ASN A 92 11.28 -17.54 -6.05
C ASN A 92 9.82 -17.09 -6.18
N LYS A 93 8.89 -17.75 -5.47
CA LYS A 93 7.48 -17.37 -5.43
C LYS A 93 7.29 -15.97 -4.85
N LEU A 94 7.98 -15.65 -3.76
CA LEU A 94 7.98 -14.31 -3.17
C LEU A 94 8.51 -13.27 -4.16
N ARG A 95 9.66 -13.54 -4.78
CA ARG A 95 10.27 -12.65 -5.79
C ARG A 95 9.33 -12.39 -6.97
N GLN A 96 8.71 -13.42 -7.54
CA GLN A 96 7.77 -13.27 -8.64
C GLN A 96 6.56 -12.41 -8.23
N THR A 97 6.03 -12.63 -7.03
CA THR A 97 4.92 -11.84 -6.48
C THR A 97 5.29 -10.36 -6.36
N LEU A 98 6.51 -10.05 -5.91
CA LEU A 98 7.01 -8.68 -5.80
C LEU A 98 7.23 -8.03 -7.17
N LEU A 99 7.80 -8.75 -8.15
CA LEU A 99 8.00 -8.24 -9.50
C LEU A 99 6.66 -7.93 -10.20
N ASN A 100 5.66 -8.79 -10.02
CA ASN A 100 4.31 -8.57 -10.55
C ASN A 100 3.65 -7.33 -9.93
N ARG A 101 3.92 -7.04 -8.65
CA ARG A 101 3.46 -5.80 -8.01
C ARG A 101 4.15 -4.58 -8.59
N LEU A 102 5.46 -4.63 -8.76
CA LEU A 102 6.23 -3.50 -9.27
C LEU A 102 5.75 -3.09 -10.66
N SER A 103 5.57 -4.05 -11.56
CA SER A 103 5.08 -3.79 -12.92
C SER A 103 3.64 -3.23 -12.93
N SER A 104 2.79 -3.71 -12.02
CA SER A 104 1.42 -3.19 -11.87
C SER A 104 1.40 -1.75 -11.35
N THR A 105 2.28 -1.42 -10.40
CA THR A 105 2.41 -0.06 -9.84
C THR A 105 2.86 0.94 -10.90
N GLU A 106 3.81 0.58 -11.76
CA GLU A 106 4.23 1.43 -12.89
C GLU A 106 3.09 1.71 -13.88
N CYS A 107 2.24 0.71 -14.14
CA CYS A 107 1.04 0.89 -14.96
C CYS A 107 0.05 1.88 -14.31
N LEU A 108 -0.20 1.73 -13.01
CA LEU A 108 -1.10 2.59 -12.25
C LEU A 108 -0.58 4.03 -12.13
N LEU A 109 0.72 4.23 -11.95
CA LEU A 109 1.33 5.56 -11.93
C LEU A 109 1.18 6.27 -13.27
N ARG A 110 1.39 5.57 -14.39
CA ARG A 110 1.14 6.11 -15.73
C ARG A 110 -0.32 6.49 -15.93
N LEU A 111 -1.24 5.63 -15.50
CA LEU A 111 -2.68 5.90 -15.58
C LEU A 111 -3.05 7.13 -14.74
N LYS A 112 -2.56 7.20 -13.49
CA LYS A 112 -2.76 8.35 -12.61
C LYS A 112 -2.29 9.63 -13.28
N GLY A 113 -1.08 9.66 -13.84
CA GLY A 113 -0.56 10.84 -14.54
C GLY A 113 -1.45 11.30 -15.72
N ARG A 114 -2.00 10.35 -16.49
CA ARG A 114 -2.96 10.66 -17.56
C ARG A 114 -4.27 11.23 -17.02
N VAL A 115 -4.81 10.64 -15.95
CA VAL A 115 -6.04 11.11 -15.29
C VAL A 115 -5.83 12.50 -14.70
N ASP A 116 -4.73 12.72 -13.98
CA ASP A 116 -4.36 14.01 -13.40
C ASP A 116 -4.26 15.09 -14.48
N THR A 117 -3.69 14.76 -15.65
CA THR A 117 -3.61 15.67 -16.80
C THR A 117 -4.99 16.06 -17.33
N ILE A 118 -5.90 15.10 -17.51
CA ILE A 118 -7.26 15.35 -17.98
C ILE A 118 -8.04 16.20 -16.98
N VAL A 119 -7.89 15.93 -15.68
CA VAL A 119 -8.52 16.71 -14.61
C VAL A 119 -7.99 18.14 -14.57
N LEU A 120 -6.68 18.33 -14.72
CA LEU A 120 -6.09 19.68 -14.82
C LEU A 120 -6.62 20.42 -16.05
N GLN A 121 -6.67 19.76 -17.21
CA GLN A 121 -7.21 20.35 -18.43
C GLN A 121 -8.68 20.74 -18.27
N SER A 122 -9.53 19.88 -17.70
CA SER A 122 -10.95 20.20 -17.52
C SER A 122 -11.18 21.39 -16.58
N ASN A 123 -10.39 21.49 -15.51
CA ASN A 123 -10.41 22.63 -14.60
C ASN A 123 -9.99 23.93 -15.28
N VAL A 124 -8.93 23.91 -16.10
CA VAL A 124 -8.47 25.08 -16.89
C VAL A 124 -9.54 25.52 -17.88
N HIS A 125 -10.15 24.59 -18.64
CA HIS A 125 -11.23 24.93 -19.58
C HIS A 125 -12.45 25.52 -18.87
N ARG A 126 -12.82 24.97 -17.71
CA ARG A 126 -13.91 25.51 -16.88
C ARG A 126 -13.61 26.93 -16.42
N ASN A 127 -12.41 27.18 -15.91
CA ASN A 127 -12.01 28.49 -15.44
C ASN A 127 -11.97 29.52 -16.58
N ASN A 128 -11.42 29.16 -17.73
CA ASN A 128 -11.40 30.03 -18.90
C ASN A 128 -12.81 30.36 -19.39
N ARG A 129 -13.74 29.40 -19.37
CA ARG A 129 -15.15 29.67 -19.72
C ARG A 129 -15.78 30.69 -18.76
N THR A 130 -15.54 30.55 -17.45
CA THR A 130 -16.03 31.53 -16.47
C THR A 130 -15.41 32.92 -16.62
N LEU A 131 -14.17 33.02 -17.10
CA LEU A 131 -13.54 34.31 -17.39
C LEU A 131 -14.17 34.96 -18.64
N ILE A 132 -14.39 34.18 -19.70
CA ILE A 132 -15.07 34.64 -20.92
C ILE A 132 -16.52 35.07 -20.62
N ASP A 133 -17.24 34.32 -19.79
CA ASP A 133 -18.61 34.65 -19.39
C ASP A 133 -18.64 35.97 -18.58
N LYS A 134 -17.65 36.20 -17.69
CA LYS A 134 -17.52 37.45 -16.92
C LYS A 134 -17.13 38.65 -17.78
N ASP A 135 -16.17 38.49 -18.68
CA ASP A 135 -15.77 39.55 -19.62
C ASP A 135 -16.95 39.96 -20.52
N ASN A 136 -17.75 38.98 -20.97
CA ASN A 136 -18.98 39.26 -21.71
C ASN A 136 -20.01 39.99 -20.81
N GLU A 137 -20.26 39.54 -19.59
CA GLU A 137 -21.18 40.24 -18.67
C GLU A 137 -20.74 41.68 -18.36
N GLU A 138 -19.44 41.95 -18.23
CA GLU A 138 -18.92 43.30 -18.05
C GLU A 138 -19.05 44.17 -19.31
N ALA A 139 -18.85 43.59 -20.49
CA ALA A 139 -19.06 44.27 -21.77
C ALA A 139 -20.54 44.64 -22.03
N PHE A 140 -21.49 43.88 -21.46
CA PHE A 140 -22.94 44.14 -21.57
C PHE A 140 -23.50 45.05 -20.46
N LYS A 141 -22.68 45.53 -19.51
CA LYS A 141 -23.14 46.54 -18.54
C LYS A 141 -23.27 47.91 -19.23
N PRO A 142 -24.46 48.55 -19.26
CA PRO A 142 -24.63 49.84 -19.90
C PRO A 142 -23.82 50.92 -19.18
N HIS A 143 -22.84 51.49 -19.88
CA HIS A 143 -21.89 52.48 -19.33
C HIS A 143 -22.51 53.88 -19.07
N LEU A 144 -23.76 54.09 -19.48
CA LEU A 144 -24.50 55.32 -19.25
C LEU A 144 -25.70 55.03 -18.35
N THR A 145 -25.50 55.17 -17.04
CA THR A 145 -26.62 55.33 -16.12
C THR A 145 -27.12 56.76 -16.26
N TYR A 146 -28.20 56.96 -17.03
CA TYR A 146 -28.87 58.25 -17.09
C TYR A 146 -29.40 58.54 -15.68
N LYS A 147 -28.70 59.38 -14.91
CA LYS A 147 -29.27 59.96 -13.71
C LYS A 147 -30.17 61.08 -14.18
N GLU A 148 -31.47 60.79 -14.22
CA GLU A 148 -32.50 61.79 -14.42
C GLU A 148 -32.21 62.93 -13.45
N GLY A 149 -31.76 64.07 -13.99
CA GLY A 149 -31.60 65.27 -13.21
C GLY A 149 -32.99 65.66 -12.75
N THR A 150 -33.25 65.58 -11.45
CA THR A 150 -34.37 66.27 -10.84
C THR A 150 -34.12 67.76 -11.04
N SER A 151 -34.54 68.30 -12.19
CA SER A 151 -34.72 69.73 -12.38
C SER A 151 -35.78 70.14 -11.37
N GLY A 152 -35.35 70.89 -10.36
CA GLY A 152 -36.28 71.73 -9.62
C GLY A 152 -36.91 72.73 -10.57
N GLU A 153 -38.23 72.81 -10.55
CA GLU A 153 -39.03 73.98 -10.17
C GLU A 153 -40.51 73.69 -10.41
#